data_AF-A0A968J3K3-F1
#
_entry.id   AF-A0A968J3K3-F1
#
_cell.length_a   1.000
_cell.length_b   1.000
_cell.length_c   1.000
_cell.angle_alpha   90.00
_cell.angle_beta   90.00
_cell.angle_gamma   90.00
#
_symmetry.space_group_name_H-M   'P 1'
#
loop_
_entity.id
_entity.type
_entity.pdbx_description
1 polymer ?
#
loop_
_entity_poly.entity_id
_entity_poly.type
_entity_poly.pdbx_seq_one_letter_code
_entity_poly.pdbx_strand_id
1 'polypeptide(L)'
;MAREFTVTAAGNFEEKNVLQRRRGGDLSPDTEAILLKLFRMRYGPHSLPEDAFPPARSAEDAQAMAWPGRVPPVTDTKIIVSWNALVVSGLAWCYRAFNVNGYLQLAIAAADALWRRQIVNNRLHRLNYEGRPAIPAQAEDYAFLIAAYLDLHLASCELGTVYLERAIALQTEMDGRLWDAQTGGYFNTAADAATGLLLREKSYQDGATPSPNGVALTNLVRLGALTGETYYLERAEQGLQTFGDAIAQMAAACPSLVGALDWSRHFTTVKAPIATWLRLQTTYQPTAIATVVSAPAATVCPGFSCLGPVATWEELQTQLAIAQQRELAP
;
A
#
# COMPACT_ATOMS: atom_id res chain seq x y z
N MET A 1 18.75 30.44 6.27
CA MET A 1 19.29 29.31 7.08
C MET A 1 19.11 29.49 8.61
N ALA A 2 19.93 30.22 9.36
CA ALA A 2 19.86 30.27 10.85
C ALA A 2 18.53 30.81 11.43
N ARG A 3 17.82 31.65 10.67
CA ARG A 3 16.48 32.15 11.03
C ARG A 3 15.38 31.07 10.95
N GLU A 4 15.57 30.07 10.10
CA GLU A 4 14.57 29.06 9.77
C GLU A 4 14.94 27.65 10.25
N PHE A 5 16.22 27.40 10.51
CA PHE A 5 16.75 26.10 10.96
C PHE A 5 17.59 26.23 12.23
N THR A 6 17.72 25.14 12.98
CA THR A 6 18.62 24.97 14.13
C THR A 6 20.10 24.87 13.71
N VAL A 7 20.55 25.85 12.93
CA VAL A 7 21.95 26.01 12.51
C VAL A 7 22.49 27.32 13.06
N THR A 8 23.74 27.32 13.51
CA THR A 8 24.42 28.52 14.01
C THR A 8 25.23 29.17 12.89
N ALA A 9 25.78 30.36 13.13
CA ALA A 9 26.71 30.98 12.18
C ALA A 9 27.98 30.14 11.96
N ALA A 10 28.37 29.32 12.94
CA ALA A 10 29.50 28.38 12.84
C ALA A 10 29.14 27.06 12.14
N GLY A 11 27.88 26.86 11.73
CA GLY A 11 27.39 25.66 11.04
C GLY A 11 26.63 24.69 11.96
N ASN A 12 26.59 23.43 11.56
CA ASN A 12 25.91 22.33 12.27
C ASN A 12 26.89 21.22 12.71
N PHE A 13 28.19 21.52 12.76
CA PHE A 13 29.26 20.54 12.97
C PHE A 13 29.41 20.04 14.41
N GLU A 14 28.62 20.53 15.36
CA GLU A 14 28.77 20.22 16.79
C GLU A 14 28.20 18.85 17.21
N GLU A 15 27.96 17.92 16.27
CA GLU A 15 27.40 16.55 16.46
C GLU A 15 26.04 16.46 17.18
N LYS A 16 25.53 17.56 17.74
CA LYS A 16 24.29 17.65 18.52
C LYS A 16 23.11 18.28 17.77
N ASN A 17 23.37 18.86 16.59
CA ASN A 17 22.36 19.60 15.83
C ASN A 17 21.92 18.79 14.61
N VAL A 18 20.87 17.98 14.77
CA VAL A 18 20.03 17.58 13.64
C VAL A 18 19.40 18.87 13.10
N LEU A 19 19.50 19.11 11.79
CA LEU A 19 18.95 20.31 11.16
C LEU A 19 17.41 20.25 11.28
N GLN A 20 16.87 20.93 12.28
CA GLN A 20 15.44 21.00 12.56
C GLN A 20 14.90 22.35 12.14
N ARG A 21 13.66 22.35 11.66
CA ARG A 21 12.96 23.56 11.28
C ARG A 21 12.49 24.30 12.53
N ARG A 22 12.77 25.60 12.63
CA ARG A 22 12.36 26.43 13.78
C ARG A 22 10.87 26.80 13.75
N ARG A 23 10.27 26.83 12.56
CA ARG A 23 8.86 27.22 12.32
C ARG A 23 8.28 26.41 11.16
N GLY A 24 6.99 26.12 11.19
CA GLY A 24 6.24 25.60 10.03
C GLY A 24 5.96 26.68 8.97
N GLY A 25 5.30 26.32 7.87
CA GLY A 25 4.95 27.23 6.76
C GLY A 25 5.81 27.06 5.52
N ASP A 26 5.90 28.07 4.65
CA ASP A 26 6.81 28.07 3.51
C ASP A 26 8.22 28.52 3.91
N LEU A 27 9.22 28.13 3.13
CA LEU A 27 10.58 28.64 3.30
C LEU A 27 10.69 30.02 2.66
N SER A 28 11.57 30.88 3.18
CA SER A 28 11.91 32.08 2.44
C SER A 28 12.55 31.71 1.08
N PRO A 29 12.29 32.48 0.01
CA PRO A 29 12.86 32.21 -1.31
C PRO A 29 14.39 32.06 -1.29
N ASP A 30 15.08 32.83 -0.44
CA ASP A 30 16.53 32.76 -0.27
C ASP A 30 16.98 31.44 0.35
N THR A 31 16.31 30.99 1.42
CA THR A 31 16.63 29.72 2.06
C THR A 31 16.32 28.55 1.15
N GLU A 32 15.20 28.60 0.42
CA GLU A 32 14.86 27.58 -0.57
C GLU A 32 15.92 27.50 -1.68
N ALA A 33 16.35 28.63 -2.23
CA ALA A 33 17.41 28.68 -3.24
C ALA A 33 18.76 28.13 -2.71
N ILE A 34 19.12 28.44 -1.45
CA ILE A 34 20.33 27.90 -0.81
C ILE A 34 20.22 26.38 -0.62
N LEU A 35 19.11 25.89 -0.08
CA LEU A 35 18.89 24.45 0.11
C LEU A 35 18.91 23.71 -1.21
N LEU A 36 18.28 24.26 -2.24
CA LEU A 36 18.27 23.70 -3.58
C LEU A 36 19.69 23.63 -4.17
N LYS A 37 20.51 24.68 -3.98
CA LYS A 37 21.91 24.69 -4.39
C LYS A 37 22.72 23.62 -3.64
N LEU A 38 22.57 23.52 -2.33
CA LEU A 38 23.27 22.53 -1.50
C LEU A 38 22.85 21.10 -1.85
N PHE A 39 21.55 20.88 -2.06
CA PHE A 39 21.00 19.62 -2.53
C PHE A 39 21.63 19.24 -3.87
N ARG A 40 21.66 20.17 -4.83
CA ARG A 40 22.26 19.94 -6.15
C ARG A 40 23.75 19.62 -6.09
N MET A 41 24.50 20.28 -5.21
CA MET A 41 25.91 19.98 -5.00
C MET A 41 26.12 18.59 -4.40
N ARG A 42 25.25 18.16 -3.47
CA ARG A 42 25.41 16.87 -2.77
C ARG A 42 24.87 15.70 -3.58
N TYR A 43 23.70 15.85 -4.19
CA TYR A 43 22.92 14.78 -4.79
C TYR A 43 22.80 14.90 -6.32
N GLY A 44 23.36 15.94 -6.93
CA GLY A 44 23.20 16.21 -8.36
C GLY A 44 21.93 17.03 -8.67
N PRO A 45 21.72 17.43 -9.95
CA PRO A 45 20.47 18.06 -10.36
C PRO A 45 19.26 17.21 -9.93
N HIS A 46 18.10 17.84 -9.73
CA HIS A 46 16.89 17.10 -9.36
C HIS A 46 16.66 15.97 -10.36
N SER A 47 16.73 14.73 -9.87
CA SER A 47 16.22 13.58 -10.60
C SER A 47 14.71 13.70 -10.62
N LEU A 48 14.12 13.87 -11.80
CA LEU A 48 12.69 13.64 -11.99
C LEU A 48 12.37 12.18 -11.59
N PRO A 49 11.13 11.84 -11.20
CA PRO A 49 10.74 10.46 -10.93
C PRO A 49 11.07 9.50 -12.09
N GLU A 50 11.10 10.01 -13.33
CA GLU A 50 11.51 9.29 -14.53
C GLU A 50 13.03 9.20 -14.78
N ASP A 51 13.87 9.93 -14.03
CA ASP A 51 15.33 9.92 -14.23
C ASP A 51 15.95 8.64 -13.66
N ALA A 52 15.87 7.57 -14.44
CA ALA A 52 16.51 6.30 -14.12
C ALA A 52 18.04 6.46 -14.13
N PHE A 53 18.68 6.12 -13.01
CA PHE A 53 20.12 5.93 -12.94
C PHE A 53 20.43 4.43 -12.80
N PRO A 54 21.55 3.96 -13.39
CA PRO A 54 21.94 2.57 -13.24
C PRO A 54 22.22 2.26 -11.75
N PRO A 55 21.80 1.10 -11.22
CA PRO A 55 22.17 0.71 -9.86
C PRO A 55 23.66 0.37 -9.80
N ALA A 56 24.34 0.74 -8.72
CA ALA A 56 25.66 0.19 -8.40
C ALA A 56 25.47 -1.25 -7.90
N ARG A 57 25.77 -2.27 -8.72
CA ARG A 57 25.47 -3.67 -8.37
C ARG A 57 26.55 -4.30 -7.50
N SER A 58 27.72 -3.67 -7.45
CA SER A 58 28.83 -4.08 -6.60
C SER A 58 29.59 -2.86 -6.06
N ALA A 59 30.55 -3.13 -5.16
CA ALA A 59 31.45 -2.09 -4.68
C ALA A 59 32.33 -1.54 -5.82
N GLU A 60 32.71 -2.40 -6.77
CA GLU A 60 33.45 -1.99 -7.97
C GLU A 60 32.62 -1.05 -8.85
N ASP A 61 31.34 -1.35 -9.12
CA ASP A 61 30.44 -0.45 -9.87
C ASP A 61 30.31 0.93 -9.18
N ALA A 62 30.17 0.92 -7.85
CA ALA A 62 30.07 2.14 -7.05
C ALA A 62 31.33 3.02 -7.19
N GLN A 63 32.51 2.41 -7.35
CA GLN A 63 33.79 3.13 -7.48
C GLN A 63 34.17 3.47 -8.92
N ALA A 64 33.81 2.62 -9.88
CA ALA A 64 34.25 2.71 -11.27
C ALA A 64 33.44 3.72 -12.10
N MET A 65 32.18 3.99 -11.73
CA MET A 65 31.32 4.92 -12.45
C MET A 65 31.50 6.37 -11.95
N ALA A 66 31.54 7.32 -12.89
CA ALA A 66 31.53 8.75 -12.58
C ALA A 66 30.11 9.22 -12.23
N TRP A 67 29.65 8.89 -11.03
CA TRP A 67 28.31 9.22 -10.56
C TRP A 67 28.09 10.75 -10.47
N PRO A 68 26.97 11.28 -10.98
CA PRO A 68 26.62 12.67 -10.77
C PRO A 68 26.21 12.87 -9.29
N GLY A 69 27.09 13.48 -8.49
CA GLY A 69 26.83 13.75 -7.07
C GLY A 69 27.29 12.61 -6.15
N ARG A 70 26.49 12.27 -5.14
CA ARG A 70 26.85 11.24 -4.15
C ARG A 70 26.85 9.85 -4.81
N VAL A 71 27.94 9.10 -4.61
CA VAL A 71 28.03 7.68 -4.99
C VAL A 71 26.85 6.90 -4.35
N PRO A 72 26.03 6.21 -5.15
CA PRO A 72 24.90 5.45 -4.63
C PRO A 72 25.38 4.25 -3.80
N PRO A 73 24.59 3.80 -2.81
CA PRO A 73 24.89 2.55 -2.13
C PRO A 73 24.82 1.36 -3.10
N VAL A 74 25.55 0.30 -2.78
CA VAL A 74 25.41 -0.97 -3.50
C VAL A 74 23.96 -1.43 -3.40
N THR A 75 23.39 -1.76 -4.55
CA THR A 75 21.99 -2.11 -4.70
C THR A 75 21.85 -3.62 -4.90
N ASP A 76 21.17 -4.28 -3.95
CA ASP A 76 20.68 -5.64 -4.20
C ASP A 76 19.63 -5.57 -5.31
N THR A 77 19.91 -6.23 -6.43
CA THR A 77 19.05 -6.23 -7.63
C THR A 77 17.96 -7.30 -7.57
N LYS A 78 17.90 -8.08 -6.49
CA LYS A 78 16.85 -9.06 -6.25
C LYS A 78 15.49 -8.38 -6.13
N ILE A 79 14.55 -8.81 -6.96
CA ILE A 79 13.15 -8.39 -6.85
C ILE A 79 12.47 -9.32 -5.85
N ILE A 80 11.93 -8.75 -4.78
CA ILE A 80 11.10 -9.45 -3.79
C ILE A 80 9.68 -8.94 -3.94
N VAL A 81 8.72 -9.84 -4.19
CA VAL A 81 7.32 -9.48 -4.45
C VAL A 81 6.74 -8.64 -3.32
N SER A 82 6.84 -9.09 -2.07
CA SER A 82 6.25 -8.37 -0.93
C SER A 82 6.74 -6.91 -0.83
N TRP A 83 8.05 -6.67 -0.96
CA TRP A 83 8.61 -5.32 -0.87
C TRP A 83 8.24 -4.44 -2.06
N ASN A 84 8.26 -4.98 -3.28
CA ASN A 84 7.86 -4.22 -4.45
C ASN A 84 6.35 -3.94 -4.45
N ALA A 85 5.52 -4.83 -3.91
CA ALA A 85 4.11 -4.60 -3.74
C ALA A 85 3.80 -3.44 -2.77
N LEU A 86 4.54 -3.34 -1.65
CA LEU A 86 4.44 -2.19 -0.74
C LEU A 86 4.80 -0.87 -1.46
N VAL A 87 5.82 -0.89 -2.32
CA VAL A 87 6.18 0.28 -3.15
C VAL A 87 5.06 0.64 -4.13
N VAL A 88 4.47 -0.34 -4.82
CA VAL A 88 3.34 -0.13 -5.75
C VAL A 88 2.15 0.50 -5.02
N SER A 89 1.77 -0.06 -3.87
CA SER A 89 0.70 0.48 -3.03
C SER A 89 1.01 1.92 -2.61
N GLY A 90 2.20 2.18 -2.08
CA GLY A 90 2.62 3.54 -1.69
C GLY A 90 2.57 4.55 -2.83
N LEU A 91 3.04 4.18 -4.03
CA LEU A 91 2.98 5.03 -5.21
C LEU A 91 1.54 5.29 -5.67
N ALA A 92 0.65 4.30 -5.62
CA ALA A 92 -0.77 4.48 -5.90
C ALA A 92 -1.41 5.47 -4.92
N TRP A 93 -1.09 5.37 -3.63
CA TRP A 93 -1.52 6.34 -2.62
C TRP A 93 -0.95 7.75 -2.86
N CYS A 94 0.34 7.87 -3.22
CA CYS A 94 0.94 9.14 -3.59
C CYS A 94 0.25 9.78 -4.80
N TYR A 95 -0.10 8.99 -5.81
CA TYR A 95 -0.89 9.50 -6.94
C TYR A 95 -2.25 10.04 -6.48
N ARG A 96 -2.99 9.29 -5.67
CA ARG A 96 -4.30 9.71 -5.16
C ARG A 96 -4.21 11.00 -4.32
N ALA A 97 -3.16 11.13 -3.51
CA ALA A 97 -2.97 12.28 -2.63
C ALA A 97 -2.46 13.53 -3.37
N PHE A 98 -1.53 13.38 -4.31
CA PHE A 98 -0.82 14.50 -4.94
C PHE A 98 -1.20 14.76 -6.40
N ASN A 99 -1.92 13.84 -7.04
CA ASN A 99 -2.31 13.90 -8.45
C ASN A 99 -1.12 14.09 -9.42
N VAL A 100 0.02 13.47 -9.11
CA VAL A 100 1.22 13.49 -9.95
C VAL A 100 1.30 12.19 -10.76
N ASN A 101 1.06 12.28 -12.07
CA ASN A 101 0.99 11.12 -12.97
C ASN A 101 2.23 10.22 -12.94
N GLY A 102 3.43 10.77 -12.67
CA GLY A 102 4.65 9.98 -12.57
C GLY A 102 4.58 8.86 -11.52
N TYR A 103 3.90 9.10 -10.37
CA TYR A 103 3.71 8.07 -9.35
C TYR A 103 2.84 6.91 -9.86
N LEU A 104 1.75 7.23 -10.56
CA LEU A 104 0.87 6.22 -11.15
C LEU A 104 1.59 5.40 -12.22
N GLN A 105 2.37 6.05 -13.09
CA GLN A 105 3.13 5.37 -14.14
C GLN A 105 4.16 4.40 -13.55
N LEU A 106 4.89 4.80 -12.50
CA LEU A 106 5.83 3.93 -11.79
C LEU A 106 5.11 2.75 -11.12
N ALA A 107 3.98 3.00 -10.46
CA ALA A 107 3.17 1.97 -9.81
C ALA A 107 2.70 0.92 -10.83
N ILE A 108 2.12 1.36 -11.95
CA ILE A 108 1.66 0.51 -13.05
C ILE A 108 2.82 -0.31 -13.61
N ALA A 109 3.94 0.34 -13.95
CA ALA A 109 5.08 -0.34 -14.55
C ALA A 109 5.64 -1.44 -13.64
N ALA A 110 5.76 -1.16 -12.33
CA ALA A 110 6.22 -2.14 -11.35
C ALA A 110 5.20 -3.29 -11.18
N ALA A 111 3.91 -2.98 -11.07
CA ALA A 111 2.86 -3.97 -10.86
C ALA A 111 2.68 -4.90 -12.07
N ASP A 112 2.81 -4.37 -13.29
CA ASP A 112 2.81 -5.14 -14.54
C ASP A 112 4.09 -5.97 -14.71
N ALA A 113 5.23 -5.47 -14.23
CA ALA A 113 6.47 -6.24 -14.21
C ALA A 113 6.36 -7.43 -13.26
N LEU A 114 5.79 -7.24 -12.05
CA LEU A 114 5.53 -8.33 -11.11
C LEU A 114 4.60 -9.37 -11.71
N TRP A 115 3.46 -8.95 -12.29
CA TRP A 115 2.51 -9.87 -12.93
C TRP A 115 3.19 -10.75 -14.00
N ARG A 116 3.94 -10.13 -14.91
CA ARG A 116 4.57 -10.82 -16.04
C ARG A 116 5.75 -11.70 -15.65
N ARG A 117 6.52 -11.29 -14.64
CA ARG A 117 7.80 -11.95 -14.31
C ARG A 117 7.68 -12.94 -13.17
N GLN A 118 6.74 -12.75 -12.24
CA GLN A 118 6.67 -13.56 -11.03
C GLN A 118 5.67 -14.71 -11.10
N ILE A 119 4.77 -14.70 -12.08
CA ILE A 119 3.82 -15.80 -12.29
C ILE A 119 4.42 -16.78 -13.28
N VAL A 120 4.73 -17.99 -12.80
CA VAL A 120 5.27 -19.09 -13.61
C VAL A 120 4.37 -20.30 -13.40
N ASN A 121 3.86 -20.88 -14.49
CA ASN A 121 2.95 -22.04 -14.45
C ASN A 121 1.74 -21.80 -13.51
N ASN A 122 1.09 -20.64 -13.63
CA ASN A 122 -0.02 -20.20 -12.77
C ASN A 122 0.31 -20.21 -11.27
N ARG A 123 1.57 -19.93 -10.93
CA ARG A 123 2.01 -19.78 -9.54
C ARG A 123 2.86 -18.54 -9.33
N LEU A 124 2.50 -17.74 -8.34
CA LEU A 124 3.31 -16.60 -7.92
C LEU A 124 4.61 -17.08 -7.23
N HIS A 125 5.73 -16.45 -7.60
CA HIS A 125 7.04 -16.69 -7.03
C HIS A 125 7.53 -15.43 -6.30
N ARG A 126 8.11 -15.63 -5.11
CA ARG A 126 8.55 -14.58 -4.20
C ARG A 126 9.69 -13.76 -4.78
N LEU A 127 10.70 -14.44 -5.32
CA LEU A 127 11.97 -13.84 -5.69
C LEU A 127 12.17 -13.84 -7.19
N ASN A 128 12.85 -12.83 -7.69
CA ASN A 128 13.44 -12.83 -9.02
C ASN A 128 14.87 -12.34 -8.92
N TYR A 129 15.80 -13.15 -9.37
CA TYR A 129 17.18 -12.74 -9.53
C TYR A 129 17.54 -12.83 -11.00
N GLU A 130 17.85 -11.68 -11.61
CA GLU A 130 18.27 -11.59 -13.02
C GLU A 130 17.30 -12.27 -14.02
N GLY A 131 16.00 -12.07 -13.84
CA GLY A 131 14.97 -12.63 -14.71
C GLY A 131 14.63 -14.09 -14.40
N ARG A 132 15.13 -14.66 -13.30
CA ARG A 132 14.86 -16.03 -12.87
C ARG A 132 13.96 -16.04 -11.63
N PRO A 133 12.65 -16.31 -11.80
CA PRO A 133 11.74 -16.46 -10.68
C PRO A 133 12.12 -17.68 -9.85
N ALA A 134 12.12 -17.53 -8.54
CA ALA A 134 12.50 -18.59 -7.62
C ALA A 134 11.69 -18.46 -6.34
N ILE A 135 11.54 -19.60 -5.65
CA ILE A 135 10.83 -19.76 -4.38
C ILE A 135 9.33 -19.45 -4.53
N PRO A 136 8.44 -20.42 -4.26
CA PRO A 136 7.01 -20.15 -4.18
C PRO A 136 6.68 -18.95 -3.28
N ALA A 137 5.75 -18.12 -3.72
CA ALA A 137 5.27 -17.00 -2.94
C ALA A 137 4.70 -17.46 -1.59
N GLN A 138 4.94 -16.63 -0.57
CA GLN A 138 4.45 -16.82 0.79
C GLN A 138 3.26 -15.88 1.05
N ALA A 139 2.60 -16.02 2.20
CA ALA A 139 1.41 -15.22 2.54
C ALA A 139 1.63 -13.71 2.39
N GLU A 140 2.81 -13.20 2.76
CA GLU A 140 3.13 -11.78 2.62
C GLU A 140 3.15 -11.31 1.16
N ASP A 141 3.64 -12.15 0.25
CA ASP A 141 3.79 -11.82 -1.17
C ASP A 141 2.40 -11.69 -1.81
N TYR A 142 1.51 -12.64 -1.51
CA TYR A 142 0.11 -12.56 -1.95
C TYR A 142 -0.62 -11.38 -1.31
N ALA A 143 -0.60 -11.29 0.03
CA ALA A 143 -1.35 -10.27 0.75
C ALA A 143 -0.99 -8.86 0.27
N PHE A 144 0.31 -8.57 0.13
CA PHE A 144 0.73 -7.22 -0.25
C PHE A 144 0.49 -6.96 -1.74
N LEU A 145 0.68 -7.93 -2.62
CA LEU A 145 0.42 -7.74 -4.05
C LEU A 145 -1.07 -7.60 -4.37
N ILE A 146 -1.94 -8.35 -3.69
CA ILE A 146 -3.40 -8.17 -3.77
C ILE A 146 -3.77 -6.76 -3.29
N ALA A 147 -3.24 -6.31 -2.15
CA ALA A 147 -3.49 -4.97 -1.64
C ALA A 147 -3.05 -3.88 -2.64
N ALA A 148 -1.87 -4.05 -3.24
CA ALA A 148 -1.33 -3.14 -4.24
C ALA A 148 -2.19 -3.07 -5.51
N TYR A 149 -2.72 -4.19 -5.98
CA TYR A 149 -3.65 -4.21 -7.11
C TYR A 149 -5.00 -3.58 -6.77
N LEU A 150 -5.52 -3.81 -5.56
CA LEU A 150 -6.71 -3.11 -5.10
C LEU A 150 -6.48 -1.59 -4.98
N ASP A 151 -5.30 -1.15 -4.54
CA ASP A 151 -4.96 0.27 -4.49
C ASP A 151 -4.83 0.89 -5.88
N LEU A 152 -4.23 0.17 -6.85
CA LEU A 152 -4.19 0.57 -8.25
C LEU A 152 -5.59 0.64 -8.89
N HIS A 153 -6.46 -0.31 -8.55
CA HIS A 153 -7.86 -0.28 -8.97
C HIS A 153 -8.54 1.02 -8.53
N LEU A 154 -8.30 1.44 -7.30
CA LEU A 154 -8.85 2.68 -6.76
C LEU A 154 -8.14 3.94 -7.27
N ALA A 155 -6.91 3.83 -7.73
CA ALA A 155 -6.14 4.96 -8.28
C ALA A 155 -6.49 5.27 -9.74
N SER A 156 -6.92 4.29 -10.55
CA SER A 156 -7.15 4.48 -11.99
C SER A 156 -8.54 4.01 -12.43
N CYS A 157 -9.34 4.93 -12.97
CA CYS A 157 -10.66 4.60 -13.53
C CYS A 157 -10.56 3.76 -14.82
N GLU A 158 -9.56 4.02 -15.67
CA GLU A 158 -9.43 3.38 -17.00
C GLU A 158 -8.86 1.96 -16.91
N LEU A 159 -7.85 1.76 -16.06
CA LEU A 159 -7.15 0.48 -15.90
C LEU A 159 -7.64 -0.32 -14.71
N GLY A 160 -8.58 0.23 -13.93
CA GLY A 160 -8.95 -0.33 -12.63
C GLY A 160 -9.45 -1.77 -12.72
N THR A 161 -10.24 -2.10 -13.74
CA THR A 161 -10.82 -3.45 -13.90
C THR A 161 -9.74 -4.53 -14.00
N VAL A 162 -8.68 -4.30 -14.77
CA VAL A 162 -7.58 -5.27 -14.95
C VAL A 162 -6.90 -5.58 -13.62
N TYR A 163 -6.70 -4.57 -12.77
CA TYR A 163 -6.07 -4.79 -11.46
C TYR A 163 -7.00 -5.50 -10.48
N LEU A 164 -8.31 -5.23 -10.52
CA LEU A 164 -9.27 -5.98 -9.72
C LEU A 164 -9.30 -7.46 -10.12
N GLU A 165 -9.29 -7.77 -11.42
CA GLU A 165 -9.23 -9.15 -11.92
C GLU A 165 -7.96 -9.88 -11.46
N ARG A 166 -6.80 -9.19 -11.51
CA ARG A 166 -5.53 -9.74 -11.00
C ARG A 166 -5.55 -9.96 -9.49
N ALA A 167 -6.15 -9.05 -8.73
CA ALA A 167 -6.33 -9.20 -7.29
C ALA A 167 -7.19 -10.44 -6.97
N ILE A 168 -8.30 -10.63 -7.70
CA ILE A 168 -9.18 -11.80 -7.56
C ILE A 168 -8.44 -13.10 -7.91
N ALA A 169 -7.67 -13.11 -9.00
CA ALA A 169 -6.89 -14.28 -9.42
C ALA A 169 -5.85 -14.68 -8.36
N LEU A 170 -5.13 -13.70 -7.80
CA LEU A 170 -4.17 -13.96 -6.73
C LEU A 170 -4.83 -14.34 -5.41
N GLN A 171 -5.99 -13.75 -5.07
CA GLN A 171 -6.75 -14.15 -3.88
C GLN A 171 -7.20 -15.61 -4.01
N THR A 172 -7.68 -16.01 -5.17
CA THR A 172 -8.08 -17.40 -5.46
C THR A 172 -6.90 -18.36 -5.27
N GLU A 173 -5.71 -18.00 -5.77
CA GLU A 173 -4.50 -18.80 -5.55
C GLU A 173 -4.09 -18.85 -4.06
N MET A 174 -4.10 -17.70 -3.39
CA MET A 174 -3.78 -17.57 -1.97
C MET A 174 -4.71 -18.45 -1.11
N ASP A 175 -6.01 -18.41 -1.38
CA ASP A 175 -7.02 -19.24 -0.74
C ASP A 175 -6.69 -20.73 -0.91
N GLY A 176 -6.48 -21.16 -2.16
CA GLY A 176 -6.25 -22.57 -2.47
C GLY A 176 -4.96 -23.15 -1.90
N ARG A 177 -3.94 -22.31 -1.63
CA ARG A 177 -2.62 -22.76 -1.17
C ARG A 177 -2.36 -22.53 0.32
N LEU A 178 -2.88 -21.43 0.87
CA LEU A 178 -2.46 -20.91 2.17
C LEU A 178 -3.58 -20.85 3.19
N TRP A 179 -4.86 -20.89 2.80
CA TRP A 179 -5.97 -20.86 3.76
C TRP A 179 -5.97 -22.09 4.67
N ASP A 180 -6.17 -21.87 5.96
CA ASP A 180 -6.46 -22.93 6.91
C ASP A 180 -7.96 -23.17 7.03
N ALA A 181 -8.45 -24.22 6.36
CA ALA A 181 -9.86 -24.59 6.40
C ALA A 181 -10.35 -25.06 7.79
N GLN A 182 -9.45 -25.41 8.72
CA GLN A 182 -9.84 -25.89 10.05
C GLN A 182 -10.08 -24.75 11.04
N THR A 183 -9.19 -23.76 11.04
CA THR A 183 -9.20 -22.71 12.07
C THR A 183 -9.28 -21.29 11.53
N GLY A 184 -9.24 -21.09 10.21
CA GLY A 184 -9.22 -19.78 9.57
C GLY A 184 -7.83 -19.12 9.52
N GLY A 185 -7.71 -18.05 8.75
CA GLY A 185 -6.43 -17.37 8.50
C GLY A 185 -5.53 -18.11 7.51
N TYR A 186 -4.40 -17.49 7.17
CA TYR A 186 -3.46 -17.97 6.16
C TYR A 186 -2.14 -18.40 6.80
N PHE A 187 -1.69 -19.59 6.42
CA PHE A 187 -0.34 -20.04 6.70
C PHE A 187 0.68 -19.25 5.89
N ASN A 188 1.84 -18.97 6.47
CA ASN A 188 2.93 -18.26 5.81
C ASN A 188 3.42 -18.99 4.56
N THR A 189 3.47 -20.32 4.60
CA THR A 189 4.03 -21.15 3.53
C THR A 189 3.01 -22.19 3.08
N ALA A 190 2.95 -22.46 1.77
CA ALA A 190 2.08 -23.49 1.19
C ALA A 190 2.49 -24.89 1.63
N ALA A 191 1.54 -25.83 1.71
CA ALA A 191 1.79 -27.19 2.19
C ALA A 191 2.87 -27.92 1.36
N ASP A 192 2.85 -27.76 0.04
CA ASP A 192 3.82 -28.35 -0.89
C ASP A 192 5.22 -27.72 -0.79
N ALA A 193 5.31 -26.49 -0.27
CA ALA A 193 6.56 -25.77 -0.01
C ALA A 193 7.02 -25.87 1.46
N ALA A 194 6.25 -26.53 2.33
CA ALA A 194 6.52 -26.66 3.76
C ALA A 194 7.33 -27.93 4.11
N THR A 195 7.90 -28.62 3.12
CA THR A 195 8.68 -29.85 3.33
C THR A 195 9.85 -29.55 4.28
N GLY A 196 9.85 -30.17 5.45
CA GLY A 196 10.87 -29.97 6.49
C GLY A 196 10.52 -28.92 7.55
N LEU A 197 9.36 -28.26 7.47
CA LEU A 197 8.85 -27.41 8.55
C LEU A 197 8.17 -28.25 9.62
N LEU A 198 8.54 -28.05 10.89
CA LEU A 198 7.89 -28.70 12.04
C LEU A 198 6.46 -28.19 12.25
N LEU A 199 6.23 -26.90 11.96
CA LEU A 199 4.94 -26.23 12.10
C LEU A 199 4.78 -25.21 10.98
N ARG A 200 3.57 -25.09 10.44
CA ARG A 200 3.19 -23.98 9.55
C ARG A 200 2.61 -22.85 10.39
N GLU A 201 3.34 -21.76 10.48
CA GLU A 201 2.92 -20.57 11.23
C GLU A 201 1.94 -19.71 10.43
N LYS A 202 1.15 -18.91 11.15
CA LYS A 202 0.31 -17.84 10.60
C LYS A 202 0.79 -16.52 11.20
N SER A 203 1.49 -15.70 10.44
CA SER A 203 1.96 -14.42 10.94
C SER A 203 0.81 -13.42 11.05
N TYR A 204 0.60 -12.91 12.27
CA TYR A 204 -0.45 -11.95 12.61
C TYR A 204 0.07 -10.71 13.37
N GLN A 205 1.30 -10.75 13.87
CA GLN A 205 1.94 -9.60 14.51
C GLN A 205 2.59 -8.70 13.45
N ASP A 206 2.42 -7.40 13.61
CA ASP A 206 3.09 -6.39 12.79
C ASP A 206 4.51 -6.13 13.33
N GLY A 207 5.44 -5.85 12.43
CA GLY A 207 6.82 -5.51 12.76
C GLY A 207 7.31 -4.36 11.88
N ALA A 208 8.48 -4.52 11.27
CA ALA A 208 8.97 -3.56 10.26
C ALA A 208 8.04 -3.49 9.02
N THR A 209 7.28 -4.56 8.78
CA THR A 209 6.22 -4.65 7.77
C THR A 209 4.92 -5.07 8.43
N PRO A 210 3.76 -4.79 7.80
CA PRO A 210 2.48 -5.21 8.36
C PRO A 210 2.34 -6.73 8.37
N SER A 211 1.42 -7.27 9.18
CA SER A 211 1.20 -8.70 9.22
C SER A 211 0.53 -9.21 7.92
N PRO A 212 0.94 -10.36 7.37
CA PRO A 212 0.30 -10.93 6.17
C PRO A 212 -1.18 -11.20 6.37
N ASN A 213 -1.56 -11.73 7.55
CA ASN A 213 -2.97 -12.00 7.84
C ASN A 213 -3.78 -10.71 7.97
N GLY A 214 -3.29 -9.68 8.67
CA GLY A 214 -4.03 -8.41 8.77
C GLY A 214 -4.28 -7.74 7.42
N VAL A 215 -3.28 -7.74 6.53
CA VAL A 215 -3.46 -7.23 5.17
C VAL A 215 -4.40 -8.11 4.35
N ALA A 216 -4.26 -9.44 4.43
CA ALA A 216 -5.13 -10.37 3.69
C ALA A 216 -6.60 -10.26 4.11
N LEU A 217 -6.89 -10.15 5.41
CA LEU A 217 -8.26 -10.00 5.90
C LEU A 217 -8.87 -8.66 5.48
N THR A 218 -8.07 -7.59 5.47
CA THR A 218 -8.49 -6.30 4.89
C THR A 218 -8.81 -6.44 3.40
N ASN A 219 -7.96 -7.14 2.63
CA ASN A 219 -8.18 -7.36 1.21
C ASN A 219 -9.47 -8.13 0.93
N LEU A 220 -9.77 -9.16 1.73
CA LEU A 220 -11.03 -9.90 1.63
C LEU A 220 -12.24 -8.97 1.81
N VAL A 221 -12.24 -8.09 2.82
CA VAL A 221 -13.34 -7.12 2.99
C VAL A 221 -13.46 -6.19 1.79
N ARG A 222 -12.33 -5.68 1.28
CA ARG A 222 -12.30 -4.81 0.10
C ARG A 222 -12.81 -5.53 -1.16
N LEU A 223 -12.45 -6.80 -1.36
CA LEU A 223 -12.94 -7.64 -2.45
C LEU A 223 -14.44 -7.89 -2.33
N GLY A 224 -14.94 -8.23 -1.14
CA GLY A 224 -16.38 -8.38 -0.90
C GLY A 224 -17.15 -7.09 -1.19
N ALA A 225 -16.62 -5.94 -0.77
CA ALA A 225 -17.22 -4.64 -1.05
C ALA A 225 -17.25 -4.29 -2.55
N LEU A 226 -16.20 -4.64 -3.30
CA LEU A 226 -16.08 -4.35 -4.73
C LEU A 226 -16.87 -5.32 -5.62
N THR A 227 -16.95 -6.59 -5.23
CA THR A 227 -17.55 -7.66 -6.05
C THR A 227 -18.98 -8.01 -5.64
N GLY A 228 -19.37 -7.74 -4.40
CA GLY A 228 -20.63 -8.19 -3.81
C GLY A 228 -20.64 -9.66 -3.37
N GLU A 229 -19.53 -10.38 -3.55
CA GLU A 229 -19.43 -11.80 -3.20
C GLU A 229 -19.23 -11.98 -1.68
N THR A 230 -20.23 -12.57 -1.00
CA THR A 230 -20.23 -12.70 0.47
C THR A 230 -19.14 -13.63 1.00
N TYR A 231 -18.71 -14.60 0.19
CA TYR A 231 -17.63 -15.53 0.50
C TYR A 231 -16.36 -14.82 1.01
N TYR A 232 -16.00 -13.66 0.45
CA TYR A 232 -14.84 -12.92 0.94
C TYR A 232 -15.07 -12.38 2.36
N LEU A 233 -16.27 -11.87 2.65
CA LEU A 233 -16.62 -11.36 3.97
C LEU A 233 -16.69 -12.48 5.02
N GLU A 234 -17.29 -13.62 4.66
CA GLU A 234 -17.35 -14.81 5.51
C GLU A 234 -15.93 -15.29 5.87
N ARG A 235 -15.01 -15.29 4.91
CA ARG A 235 -13.61 -15.63 5.16
C ARG A 235 -12.90 -14.59 6.02
N ALA A 236 -13.15 -13.30 5.78
CA ALA A 236 -12.58 -12.23 6.59
C ALA A 236 -13.01 -12.37 8.06
N GLU A 237 -14.29 -12.66 8.28
CA GLU A 237 -14.85 -12.91 9.61
C GLU A 237 -14.22 -14.13 10.27
N GLN A 238 -14.12 -15.27 9.58
CA GLN A 238 -13.47 -16.48 10.12
C GLN A 238 -12.03 -16.20 10.54
N GLY A 239 -11.25 -15.50 9.70
CA GLY A 239 -9.88 -15.13 10.04
C GLY A 239 -9.78 -14.15 11.22
N LEU A 240 -10.69 -13.18 11.31
CA LEU A 240 -10.76 -12.26 12.45
C LEU A 240 -11.09 -12.99 13.75
N GLN A 241 -11.97 -14.00 13.70
CA GLN A 241 -12.25 -14.87 14.85
C GLN A 241 -11.02 -15.67 15.26
N THR A 242 -10.23 -16.21 14.31
CA THR A 242 -8.98 -16.92 14.59
C THR A 242 -8.00 -16.09 15.42
N PHE A 243 -7.91 -14.79 15.13
CA PHE A 243 -6.98 -13.87 15.79
C PHE A 243 -7.65 -12.99 16.85
N GLY A 244 -8.90 -13.28 17.24
CA GLY A 244 -9.69 -12.45 18.15
C GLY A 244 -9.01 -12.25 19.50
N ASP A 245 -8.46 -13.31 20.09
CA ASP A 245 -7.71 -13.23 21.35
C ASP A 245 -6.45 -12.37 21.24
N ALA A 246 -5.74 -12.46 20.12
CA ALA A 246 -4.56 -11.64 19.86
C ALA A 246 -4.92 -10.16 19.72
N ILE A 247 -6.03 -9.83 19.04
CA ILE A 247 -6.55 -8.46 18.95
C ILE A 247 -6.93 -7.95 20.34
N ALA A 248 -7.65 -8.75 21.13
CA ALA A 248 -8.13 -8.35 22.45
C ALA A 248 -6.99 -8.13 23.47
N GLN A 249 -5.95 -8.96 23.45
CA GLN A 249 -4.88 -8.91 24.45
C GLN A 249 -3.67 -8.08 23.99
N MET A 250 -3.43 -7.98 22.68
CA MET A 250 -2.18 -7.46 22.10
C MET A 250 -2.44 -6.51 20.91
N ALA A 251 -3.51 -5.70 20.97
CA ALA A 251 -3.88 -4.77 19.89
C ALA A 251 -2.72 -3.92 19.36
N ALA A 252 -1.84 -3.44 20.26
CA ALA A 252 -0.67 -2.63 19.90
C ALA A 252 0.37 -3.38 19.05
N ALA A 253 0.41 -4.71 19.13
CA ALA A 253 1.28 -5.57 18.32
C ALA A 253 0.62 -6.05 17.02
N CYS A 254 -0.69 -5.82 16.86
CA CYS A 254 -1.46 -6.24 15.68
C CYS A 254 -2.24 -5.10 14.98
N PRO A 255 -1.66 -3.89 14.73
CA PRO A 255 -2.36 -2.81 14.03
C PRO A 255 -3.06 -3.21 12.73
N SER A 256 -2.45 -4.10 11.92
CA SER A 256 -3.06 -4.53 10.65
C SER A 256 -4.34 -5.35 10.84
N LEU A 257 -4.40 -6.18 11.90
CA LEU A 257 -5.62 -6.91 12.27
C LEU A 257 -6.70 -5.99 12.84
N VAL A 258 -6.31 -4.98 13.63
CA VAL A 258 -7.25 -3.95 14.08
C VAL A 258 -7.83 -3.18 12.89
N GLY A 259 -7.01 -2.86 11.89
CA GLY A 259 -7.46 -2.29 10.63
C GLY A 259 -8.44 -3.20 9.88
N ALA A 260 -8.15 -4.50 9.81
CA ALA A 260 -9.06 -5.47 9.20
C ALA A 260 -10.41 -5.57 9.93
N LEU A 261 -10.39 -5.51 11.27
CA LEU A 261 -11.60 -5.46 12.09
C LEU A 261 -12.41 -4.19 11.81
N ASP A 262 -11.76 -3.03 11.74
CA ASP A 262 -12.40 -1.75 11.40
C ASP A 262 -13.06 -1.81 10.01
N TRP A 263 -12.36 -2.37 9.02
CA TRP A 263 -12.94 -2.65 7.71
C TRP A 263 -14.16 -3.58 7.79
N SER A 264 -14.07 -4.71 8.49
CA SER A 264 -15.18 -5.67 8.57
C SER A 264 -16.45 -5.08 9.18
N ARG A 265 -16.31 -4.09 10.07
CA ARG A 265 -17.41 -3.46 10.79
C ARG A 265 -17.96 -2.23 10.05
N HIS A 266 -17.11 -1.52 9.32
CA HIS A 266 -17.42 -0.18 8.81
C HIS A 266 -17.14 0.00 7.31
N PHE A 267 -16.96 -1.09 6.55
CA PHE A 267 -16.74 -0.95 5.11
C PHE A 267 -17.90 -0.21 4.46
N THR A 268 -17.57 0.78 3.65
CA THR A 268 -18.53 1.64 2.98
C THR A 268 -18.19 1.72 1.50
N THR A 269 -19.15 1.54 0.62
CA THR A 269 -18.96 1.80 -0.81
C THR A 269 -19.59 3.12 -1.19
N VAL A 270 -18.94 3.87 -2.08
CA VAL A 270 -19.45 5.14 -2.62
C VAL A 270 -19.54 5.00 -4.11
N LYS A 271 -20.75 5.06 -4.66
CA LYS A 271 -20.98 5.12 -6.10
C LYS A 271 -21.07 6.59 -6.47
N ALA A 272 -20.13 7.10 -7.26
CA ALA A 272 -20.02 8.54 -7.51
C ALA A 272 -19.78 8.87 -8.99
N PRO A 273 -20.28 10.02 -9.49
CA PRO A 273 -19.81 10.58 -10.75
C PRO A 273 -18.30 10.86 -10.72
N ILE A 274 -17.64 10.88 -11.88
CA ILE A 274 -16.17 11.02 -11.99
C ILE A 274 -15.62 12.24 -11.23
N ALA A 275 -16.30 13.38 -11.26
CA ALA A 275 -15.85 14.60 -10.58
C ALA A 275 -15.84 14.43 -9.05
N THR A 276 -16.87 13.78 -8.50
CA THR A 276 -16.96 13.49 -7.05
C THR A 276 -15.96 12.40 -6.66
N TRP A 277 -15.80 11.38 -7.49
CA TRP A 277 -14.80 10.33 -7.30
C TRP A 277 -13.39 10.92 -7.22
N LEU A 278 -13.00 11.81 -8.15
CA LEU A 278 -11.69 12.49 -8.13
C LEU A 278 -11.47 13.28 -6.83
N ARG A 279 -12.52 13.90 -6.28
CA ARG A 279 -12.43 14.62 -5.01
C ARG A 279 -12.32 13.68 -3.81
N LEU A 280 -12.95 12.51 -3.86
CA LEU A 280 -12.79 11.47 -2.82
C LEU A 280 -11.37 10.89 -2.80
N GLN A 281 -10.66 10.88 -3.94
CA GLN A 281 -9.28 10.38 -4.01
C GLN A 281 -8.32 11.15 -3.10
N THR A 282 -8.54 12.45 -2.93
CA THR A 282 -7.69 13.35 -2.12
C THR A 282 -8.14 13.46 -0.67
N THR A 283 -9.22 12.77 -0.29
CA THR A 283 -9.76 12.78 1.08
C THR A 283 -9.43 11.47 1.78
N TYR A 284 -8.94 11.54 3.02
CA TYR A 284 -8.70 10.34 3.81
C TYR A 284 -10.03 9.69 4.22
N GLN A 285 -10.26 8.46 3.76
CA GLN A 285 -11.47 7.68 4.01
C GLN A 285 -11.05 6.24 4.35
N PRO A 286 -10.82 5.93 5.65
CA PRO A 286 -10.11 4.71 6.06
C PRO A 286 -10.79 3.40 5.68
N THR A 287 -12.12 3.36 5.65
CA THR A 287 -12.93 2.17 5.35
C THR A 287 -13.89 2.37 4.18
N ALA A 288 -13.66 3.39 3.34
CA ALA A 288 -14.52 3.65 2.19
C ALA A 288 -13.83 3.37 0.86
N ILE A 289 -14.60 2.82 -0.07
CA ILE A 289 -14.19 2.55 -1.45
C ILE A 289 -15.10 3.31 -2.39
N ALA A 290 -14.54 4.18 -3.24
CA ALA A 290 -15.29 4.91 -4.24
C ALA A 290 -15.18 4.25 -5.62
N THR A 291 -16.31 4.08 -6.30
CA THR A 291 -16.42 3.56 -7.67
C THR A 291 -17.12 4.59 -8.56
N VAL A 292 -16.71 4.65 -9.83
CA VAL A 292 -17.28 5.59 -10.79
C VAL A 292 -18.57 5.01 -11.38
N VAL A 293 -19.64 5.82 -11.41
CA VAL A 293 -20.92 5.47 -12.04
C VAL A 293 -21.39 6.60 -12.95
N SER A 294 -22.30 6.27 -13.89
CA SER A 294 -22.92 7.24 -14.80
C SER A 294 -24.06 8.05 -14.16
N ALA A 295 -24.52 7.68 -12.96
CA ALA A 295 -25.55 8.40 -12.24
C ALA A 295 -25.09 9.84 -11.91
N PRO A 296 -25.99 10.84 -11.94
CA PRO A 296 -25.63 12.24 -11.70
C PRO A 296 -25.38 12.57 -10.22
N ALA A 297 -25.89 11.75 -9.30
CA ALA A 297 -25.76 11.90 -7.86
C ALA A 297 -24.89 10.79 -7.29
N ALA A 298 -24.18 11.08 -6.19
CA ALA A 298 -23.43 10.07 -5.48
C ALA A 298 -24.34 9.29 -4.52
N THR A 299 -23.93 8.08 -4.12
CA THR A 299 -24.66 7.25 -3.16
C THR A 299 -23.66 6.58 -2.23
N VAL A 300 -23.89 6.70 -0.93
CA VAL A 300 -23.09 6.07 0.13
C VAL A 300 -23.80 4.79 0.57
N CYS A 301 -23.07 3.69 0.61
CA CYS A 301 -23.60 2.39 1.02
C CYS A 301 -22.74 1.80 2.14
N PRO A 302 -23.10 2.02 3.41
CA PRO A 302 -22.51 1.31 4.55
C PRO A 302 -22.89 -0.18 4.47
N GLY A 303 -21.89 -1.06 4.41
CA GLY A 303 -22.12 -2.46 4.09
C GLY A 303 -22.72 -2.64 2.69
N PHE A 304 -23.82 -3.40 2.60
CA PHE A 304 -24.58 -3.61 1.35
C PHE A 304 -25.86 -2.79 1.24
N SER A 305 -26.15 -1.93 2.23
CA SER A 305 -27.34 -1.08 2.25
C SER A 305 -26.96 0.34 1.81
N CYS A 306 -27.67 0.89 0.83
CA CYS A 306 -27.41 2.24 0.33
C CYS A 306 -28.33 3.29 0.96
N LEU A 307 -27.77 4.45 1.30
CA LEU A 307 -28.51 5.65 1.68
C LEU A 307 -29.13 6.33 0.44
N GLY A 308 -29.95 7.35 0.67
CA GLY A 308 -30.51 8.17 -0.41
C GLY A 308 -29.41 8.91 -1.19
N PRO A 309 -29.60 9.13 -2.51
CA PRO A 309 -28.63 9.80 -3.36
C PRO A 309 -28.39 11.25 -2.89
N VAL A 310 -27.14 11.70 -2.97
CA VAL A 310 -26.71 13.05 -2.57
C VAL A 310 -26.22 13.84 -3.77
N ALA A 311 -26.66 15.09 -3.86
CA ALA A 311 -26.35 15.98 -4.97
C ALA A 311 -25.18 16.91 -4.65
N THR A 312 -24.91 17.17 -3.37
CA THR A 312 -23.84 18.08 -2.94
C THR A 312 -22.71 17.35 -2.23
N TRP A 313 -21.53 17.98 -2.25
CA TRP A 313 -20.36 17.45 -1.53
C TRP A 313 -20.56 17.46 -0.02
N GLU A 314 -21.25 18.46 0.52
CA GLU A 314 -21.49 18.59 1.96
C GLU A 314 -22.39 17.45 2.46
N GLU A 315 -23.49 17.16 1.76
CA GLU A 315 -24.35 16.01 2.05
C GLU A 315 -23.58 14.69 2.01
N LEU A 316 -22.71 14.51 1.01
CA LEU A 316 -21.86 13.33 0.88
C LEU A 316 -20.92 13.18 2.08
N GLN A 317 -20.27 14.28 2.51
CA GLN A 317 -19.39 14.27 3.68
C GLN A 317 -20.17 13.95 4.95
N THR A 318 -21.38 14.49 5.12
CA THR A 318 -22.24 14.18 6.27
C THR A 318 -22.60 12.70 6.30
N GLN A 319 -23.05 12.12 5.17
CA GLN A 319 -23.37 10.70 5.09
C GLN A 319 -22.15 9.81 5.37
N LEU A 320 -20.97 10.17 4.83
CA LEU A 320 -19.72 9.44 5.09
C LEU A 320 -19.27 9.52 6.55
N ALA A 321 -19.41 10.70 7.17
CA ALA A 321 -19.07 10.87 8.58
C ALA A 321 -19.94 9.99 9.47
N ILE A 322 -21.25 9.91 9.20
CA ILE A 322 -22.18 9.03 9.92
C ILE A 322 -21.83 7.55 9.67
N ALA A 323 -21.58 7.17 8.42
CA ALA A 323 -21.24 5.79 8.05
C ALA A 323 -19.93 5.28 8.71
N GLN A 324 -19.03 6.19 9.06
CA GLN A 324 -17.71 5.90 9.64
C GLN A 324 -17.60 6.25 11.13
N GLN A 325 -18.72 6.57 11.79
CA GLN A 325 -18.74 6.72 13.24
C GLN A 325 -18.47 5.37 13.90
N ARG A 326 -17.37 5.31 14.64
CA ARG A 326 -17.01 4.17 15.50
C ARG A 326 -17.69 4.37 16.85
N GLU A 327 -19.02 4.39 16.86
CA GLU A 327 -19.74 4.35 18.13
C GLU A 327 -19.48 2.99 18.78
N LEU A 328 -19.02 3.01 20.03
CA LEU A 328 -19.00 1.81 20.84
C LEU A 328 -20.46 1.39 21.01
N ALA A 329 -20.83 0.23 20.47
CA ALA A 329 -22.12 -0.37 20.80
C ALA A 329 -22.22 -0.42 22.34
N PRO A 330 -23.35 0.03 22.92
CA PRO A 330 -23.53 0.07 24.38
C PRO A 330 -23.42 -1.30 25.05
#